data_AF-A0A2R7MQ85-F1
#
_entry.id   AF-A0A2R7MQ85-F1
#
_cell.length_a   1.000
_cell.length_b   1.000
_cell.length_c   1.000
_cell.angle_alpha   90.00
_cell.angle_beta   90.00
_cell.angle_gamma   90.00
#
_symmetry.space_group_name_H-M   'P 1'
#
loop_
_entity.id
_entity.type
_entity.pdbx_description
1 polymer ?
#
loop_
_entity_poly.entity_id
_entity_poly.type
_entity_poly.pdbx_seq_one_letter_code
_entity_poly.pdbx_strand_id
1 'polypeptide(L)' 'METPIQNKEIIFLLADDHSIVRQGMEIVISDIAPEATIYQTSSLHQVLE' A
#
# COMPACT_ATOMS: atom_id res chain seq x y z
N MET A 1 18.40 18.20 20.97
CA MET A 1 17.21 18.57 20.19
C MET A 1 16.62 17.27 19.69
N GLU A 2 15.42 16.92 20.13
CA GLU A 2 14.72 15.74 19.62
C GLU A 2 14.34 16.04 18.17
N THR A 3 14.77 15.20 17.24
CA THR A 3 14.30 15.29 15.85
C THR A 3 12.79 15.13 15.85
N PRO A 4 12.02 16.03 15.20
CA PRO A 4 10.58 15.85 15.09
C PRO A 4 10.33 14.48 14.47
N ILE A 5 9.49 13.66 15.10
CA ILE A 5 9.04 12.40 14.52
C ILE A 5 8.26 12.79 13.26
N GLN A 6 8.94 12.71 12.10
CA GLN A 6 8.31 12.96 10.82
C GLN A 6 7.28 11.85 10.63
N ASN A 7 6.00 12.22 10.54
CA ASN A 7 4.92 11.28 10.26
C ASN A 7 5.19 10.70 8.87
N LYS A 8 5.84 9.54 8.81
CA LYS A 8 6.08 8.83 7.55
C LYS A 8 4.77 8.13 7.23
N GLU A 9 4.02 8.73 6.32
CA GLU A 9 2.85 8.12 5.70
C GLU A 9 3.18 6.67 5.31
N ILE A 10 2.31 5.73 5.71
CA ILE A 10 2.55 4.31 5.44
C ILE A 10 2.22 4.06 3.97
N ILE A 11 3.18 3.50 3.23
CA ILE A 11 3.00 3.17 1.82
C ILE A 11 2.99 1.65 1.67
N PHE A 12 1.92 1.12 1.06
CA PHE A 12 1.78 -0.30 0.73
C PHE A 12 1.92 -0.54 -0.77
N LEU A 13 2.54 -1.67 -1.13
CA LEU A 13 2.49 -2.25 -2.47
C LEU A 13 1.84 -3.62 -2.39
N LEU A 14 0.63 -3.76 -2.96
CA LEU A 14 -0.09 -5.01 -3.05
C LEU A 14 0.29 -5.70 -4.38
N ALA A 15 1.12 -6.74 -4.28
CA ALA A 15 1.60 -7.50 -5.42
C ALA A 15 1.02 -8.93 -5.39
N ASP A 16 -0.03 -9.16 -6.17
CA ASP A 16 -0.70 -10.46 -6.32
C ASP A 16 -1.33 -10.50 -7.72
N ASP A 17 -1.34 -11.63 -8.41
CA ASP A 17 -1.87 -11.75 -9.77
C ASP A 17 -3.41 -11.72 -9.81
N HIS A 18 -4.07 -11.99 -8.68
CA HIS A 18 -5.52 -11.98 -8.56
C HIS A 18 -6.03 -10.64 -8.00
N SER A 19 -6.85 -9.93 -8.79
CA SER A 19 -7.42 -8.64 -8.39
C SER A 19 -8.27 -8.72 -7.12
N ILE A 20 -8.96 -9.85 -6.89
CA ILE A 20 -9.81 -10.04 -5.69
C ILE A 20 -9.00 -10.03 -4.39
N VAL A 21 -7.77 -10.55 -4.42
CA VAL A 21 -6.88 -10.57 -3.25
C VAL A 21 -6.45 -9.14 -2.93
N ARG A 22 -6.00 -8.38 -3.94
CA ARG A 22 -5.56 -6.99 -3.76
C ARG A 22 -6.70 -6.09 -3.26
N GLN A 23 -7.90 -6.22 -3.83
CA GLN A 23 -9.08 -5.47 -3.38
C GLN A 23 -9.45 -5.79 -1.94
N GLY A 24 -9.43 -7.08 -1.56
CA GLY A 24 -9.68 -7.49 -0.19
C GLY A 24 -8.69 -6.87 0.80
N MET A 25 -7.40 -6.82 0.42
CA MET A 25 -6.37 -6.20 1.25
C MET A 25 -6.50 -4.67 1.33
N GLU A 26 -6.84 -4.01 0.22
CA GLU A 26 -7.08 -2.57 0.20
C GLU A 26 -8.19 -2.17 1.17
N ILE A 27 -9.29 -2.92 1.22
CA ILE A 27 -10.40 -2.68 2.16
C ILE A 27 -9.90 -2.76 3.60
N VAL A 28 -9.22 -3.87 3.96
CA VAL A 28 -8.72 -4.07 5.32
C VAL A 28 -7.71 -3.00 5.73
N ILE A 29 -6.81 -2.62 4.83
CA ILE A 29 -5.82 -1.56 5.10
C ILE A 29 -6.52 -0.22 5.28
N SER A 30 -7.50 0.10 4.44
CA SER A 30 -8.26 1.36 4.53
C SER A 30 -9.04 1.50 5.84
N ASP A 31 -9.55 0.39 6.39
CA ASP A 31 -10.24 0.37 7.68
C ASP A 31 -9.31 0.63 8.89
N ILE A 32 -8.02 0.26 8.78
CA ILE A 32 -7.05 0.32 9.89
C ILE A 32 -6.14 1.56 9.78
N ALA A 33 -5.75 1.92 8.56
CA ALA A 33 -4.82 2.99 8.24
C ALA A 33 -5.37 3.82 7.08
N PRO A 34 -6.38 4.67 7.33
CA PRO A 34 -7.09 5.41 6.27
C PRO A 34 -6.20 6.42 5.52
N GLU A 35 -5.11 6.88 6.15
CA GLU A 35 -4.13 7.78 5.55
C GLU A 35 -2.99 7.04 4.84
N ALA A 36 -3.09 5.72 4.67
CA ALA A 36 -2.07 4.95 3.97
C ALA A 36 -2.24 5.10 2.45
N THR A 37 -1.13 5.31 1.75
CA THR A 37 -1.09 5.25 0.30
C THR A 37 -0.93 3.79 -0.15
N ILE A 38 -1.81 3.32 -1.03
CA ILE A 38 -1.82 1.93 -1.52
C ILE A 38 -1.56 1.91 -3.03
N TYR A 39 -0.50 1.22 -3.44
CA TYR A 39 -0.22 0.88 -4.83
C TYR A 39 -0.55 -0.58 -5.08
N GLN A 40 -0.97 -0.91 -6.30
CA GLN A 40 -1.29 -2.28 -6.70
C GLN A 40 -0.56 -2.67 -7.97
N THR A 41 -0.17 -3.93 -8.04
CA THR A 41 0.41 -4.53 -9.23
C THR A 41 0.00 -5.99 -9.36
N SER A 42 -0.20 -6.48 -10.58
CA SER A 42 -0.43 -7.89 -10.87
C SER A 42 0.84 -8.62 -11.32
N SER A 43 1.95 -7.91 -11.53
CA SER A 43 3.21 -8.51 -11.97
C SER A 43 4.40 -7.58 -11.74
N LEU A 44 5.61 -8.15 -11.66
CA LEU A 44 6.82 -7.33 -11.55
C LEU A 44 7.00 -6.36 -12.75
N HIS A 45 6.57 -6.76 -13.95
CA HIS A 45 6.72 -5.93 -15.16
C HIS A 45 6.02 -4.59 -15.04
N GLN A 46 4.80 -4.56 -14.49
CA GLN A 46 4.02 -3.33 -14.28
C GLN A 46 4.63 -2.35 -13.27
N VAL A 47 5.59 -2.79 -12.45
CA VAL A 47 6.27 -1.93 -11.46
C VAL A 47 7.49 -1.23 -12.08
N LEU A 48 8.02 -1.78 -13.18
CA LEU A 48 9.27 -1.31 -13.80
C LEU A 48 9.04 -0.36 -14.99
N GLU A 49 7.78 -0.16 -15.40
CA GLU A 49 7.35 0.83 -16.42
C GLU A 49 6.84 2.11 -15.77
#